data_AF-Q0RXE3-F1
#
_entry.id   AF-Q0RXE3-F1
#
_cell.length_a   1.000
_cell.length_b   1.000
_cell.length_c   1.000
_cell.angle_alpha   90.00
_cell.angle_beta   90.00
_cell.angle_gamma   90.00
#
_symmetry.space_group_name_H-M   'P 1'
#
loop_
_entity.id
_entity.type
_entity.pdbx_description
1 polymer ?
#
loop_
_entity_poly.entity_id
_entity_poly.type
_entity_poly.pdbx_seq_one_letter_code
_entity_poly.pdbx_strand_id
1 'polypeptide(L)'
;MITEIRKRAREVLTNDLTAVLGVPDPELFRRMASLRTAGTVAEEFVPILLEQAGFQIGQRRVPVTKKPPADLGVIVIGAGMIGLNAAIKLGEAGFGYRVFESRDDIGGTWSRNVYPGAAVDTPSHYYSYSFELNPDWSRYYPTGPEYLDYMHAVAEKYDLYKNIELSTAVVTAEWDEAAQKWTVVTRRTDGSTPRHRASAAITGFGF
;
A
#
# COMPACT_ATOMS: atom_id res chain seq x y z
N MET A 1 -3.40 -29.86 -28.64
CA MET A 1 -4.22 -29.00 -29.52
C MET A 1 -4.58 -27.66 -28.86
N ILE A 2 -5.31 -27.61 -27.74
CA ILE A 2 -5.66 -26.34 -27.05
C ILE A 2 -4.43 -25.59 -26.50
N THR A 3 -3.45 -26.30 -25.92
CA THR A 3 -2.21 -25.70 -25.40
C THR A 3 -1.38 -25.03 -26.49
N GLU A 4 -1.31 -25.65 -27.67
CA GLU A 4 -0.63 -25.12 -28.85
C GLU A 4 -1.30 -23.84 -29.35
N ILE A 5 -2.64 -23.86 -29.43
CA ILE A 5 -3.44 -22.69 -29.85
C ILE A 5 -3.25 -21.54 -28.86
N ARG A 6 -3.27 -21.79 -27.55
CA ARG A 6 -3.05 -20.76 -26.52
C ARG A 6 -1.63 -20.18 -26.58
N LYS A 7 -0.62 -21.03 -26.78
CA LYS A 7 0.77 -20.60 -26.94
C LYS A 7 0.94 -19.74 -28.18
N ARG A 8 0.36 -20.16 -29.31
CA ARG A 8 0.42 -19.42 -30.57
C ARG A 8 -0.37 -18.11 -30.52
N ALA A 9 -1.54 -18.12 -29.87
CA ALA A 9 -2.32 -16.91 -29.62
C ALA A 9 -1.53 -15.94 -28.75
N ARG A 10 -0.85 -16.40 -27.69
CA ARG A 10 0.03 -15.56 -26.88
C ARG A 10 1.15 -14.97 -27.74
N GLU A 11 1.92 -15.78 -28.47
CA GLU A 11 2.99 -15.30 -29.34
C GLU A 11 2.52 -14.23 -30.34
N VAL A 12 1.35 -14.41 -30.95
CA VAL A 12 0.76 -13.47 -31.92
C VAL A 12 0.16 -12.23 -31.26
N LEU A 13 -0.43 -12.38 -30.07
CA LEU A 13 -1.11 -11.31 -29.34
C LEU A 13 -0.23 -10.65 -28.27
N THR A 14 1.05 -10.96 -28.16
CA THR A 14 1.94 -10.31 -27.18
C THR A 14 3.24 -9.82 -27.75
N ASN A 15 3.71 -10.31 -28.90
CA ASN A 15 4.88 -9.75 -29.56
C ASN A 15 4.52 -8.43 -30.24
N ASP A 16 5.31 -7.40 -29.98
CA ASP A 16 5.23 -6.07 -30.61
C ASP A 16 3.85 -5.38 -30.53
N LEU A 17 3.00 -5.78 -29.58
CA LEU A 17 1.77 -5.05 -29.30
C LEU A 17 2.12 -3.70 -28.70
N THR A 18 1.84 -2.66 -29.48
CA THR A 18 1.72 -1.31 -28.94
C THR A 18 0.35 -1.22 -28.29
N ALA A 19 0.29 -0.82 -27.01
CA ALA A 19 -0.99 -0.59 -26.34
C ALA A 19 -1.81 0.44 -27.14
N VAL A 20 -2.90 -0.02 -27.76
CA VAL A 20 -3.77 0.85 -28.59
C VAL A 20 -4.60 1.79 -27.71
N LEU A 21 -4.88 1.37 -26.48
CA LEU A 21 -5.48 2.20 -25.44
C LEU A 21 -4.37 2.69 -24.52
N GLY A 22 -3.87 3.90 -24.81
CA GLY A 22 -3.13 4.69 -23.83
C GLY A 22 -4.08 5.24 -22.75
N VAL A 23 -3.72 6.35 -22.12
CA VAL A 23 -4.64 7.05 -21.23
C VAL A 23 -5.75 7.68 -22.09
N PRO A 24 -7.03 7.27 -21.96
CA PRO A 24 -8.12 7.90 -22.69
C PRO A 24 -8.25 9.37 -22.28
N ASP A 25 -8.78 10.20 -23.18
CA ASP A 25 -9.12 11.57 -22.80
C ASP A 25 -10.19 11.57 -21.68
N PRO A 26 -10.23 12.60 -20.82
CA PRO A 26 -11.10 12.63 -19.65
C PRO A 26 -12.58 12.43 -19.97
N GLU A 27 -13.07 12.91 -21.12
CA GLU A 27 -14.48 12.81 -21.49
C GLU A 27 -14.84 11.39 -21.96
N LEU A 28 -13.99 10.78 -22.79
CA LEU A 28 -14.14 9.38 -23.15
C LEU A 28 -14.09 8.48 -21.91
N PHE A 29 -13.12 8.71 -21.01
CA PHE A 29 -13.01 7.94 -19.78
C PHE A 29 -14.26 8.09 -18.90
N ARG A 30 -14.76 9.32 -18.71
CA ARG A 30 -15.97 9.60 -17.94
C ARG A 30 -17.19 8.87 -18.50
N ARG A 31 -17.32 8.82 -19.83
CA ARG A 31 -18.37 8.07 -20.51
C ARG A 31 -18.23 6.56 -20.29
N MET A 32 -17.02 6.02 -20.43
CA MET A 32 -16.73 4.61 -20.15
C MET A 32 -17.03 4.24 -18.69
N ALA A 33 -16.60 5.07 -17.74
CA ALA A 33 -16.84 4.88 -16.32
C ALA A 33 -18.33 4.93 -15.98
N SER A 34 -19.08 5.88 -16.55
CA SER A 34 -20.53 6.01 -16.36
C SER A 34 -21.29 4.77 -16.88
N LEU A 35 -20.89 4.27 -18.06
CA LEU A 35 -21.43 3.01 -18.59
C LEU A 35 -21.09 1.82 -17.69
N ARG A 36 -19.86 1.78 -17.15
CA ARG A 36 -19.41 0.68 -16.29
C ARG A 36 -20.10 0.66 -14.94
N THR A 37 -20.37 1.82 -14.35
CA THR A 37 -21.04 1.95 -13.04
C THR A 37 -22.56 1.96 -13.14
N ALA A 38 -23.12 1.96 -14.36
CA ALA A 38 -24.53 2.17 -14.61
C ALA A 38 -25.08 3.45 -13.94
N GLY A 39 -24.24 4.48 -13.82
CA GLY A 39 -24.53 5.73 -13.13
C GLY A 39 -23.85 6.93 -13.80
N THR A 40 -24.10 8.13 -13.29
CA THR A 40 -23.39 9.34 -13.78
C THR A 40 -22.12 9.54 -12.97
N VAL A 41 -20.98 9.58 -13.66
CA VAL A 41 -19.71 9.98 -13.06
C VAL A 41 -19.54 11.49 -13.25
N ALA A 42 -19.50 12.22 -12.12
CA ALA A 42 -19.18 13.64 -12.13
C ALA A 42 -17.72 13.87 -12.54
N GLU A 43 -17.45 14.99 -13.21
CA GLU A 43 -16.12 15.32 -13.75
C GLU A 43 -15.03 15.31 -12.68
N GLU A 44 -15.36 15.77 -11.47
CA GLU A 44 -14.46 15.81 -10.31
C GLU A 44 -13.91 14.43 -9.90
N PHE A 45 -14.61 13.33 -10.23
CA PHE A 45 -14.16 11.97 -9.92
C PHE A 45 -13.28 11.37 -11.02
N VAL A 46 -13.19 11.97 -12.21
CA VAL A 46 -12.40 11.41 -13.32
C VAL A 46 -10.93 11.22 -12.94
N PRO A 47 -10.23 12.17 -12.29
CA PRO A 47 -8.83 11.99 -11.96
C PRO A 47 -8.56 10.84 -10.99
N ILE A 48 -9.39 10.68 -9.95
CA ILE A 48 -9.22 9.59 -8.98
C ILE A 48 -9.54 8.23 -9.62
N LEU A 49 -10.55 8.18 -10.49
CA LEU A 49 -10.91 6.94 -11.17
C LEU A 49 -9.86 6.52 -12.21
N LEU A 50 -9.23 7.47 -12.92
CA LEU A 50 -8.09 7.19 -13.80
C LEU A 50 -6.92 6.58 -13.01
N GLU A 51 -6.68 7.07 -11.79
CA GLU A 51 -5.65 6.53 -10.91
C GLU A 51 -6.02 5.15 -10.38
N GLN A 52 -7.22 4.97 -9.85
CA GLN A 52 -7.69 3.69 -9.31
C GLN A 52 -7.81 2.59 -10.38
N ALA A 53 -8.14 2.96 -11.62
CA ALA A 53 -8.20 2.02 -12.74
C ALA A 53 -6.82 1.74 -13.37
N GLY A 54 -5.74 2.34 -12.86
CA GLY A 54 -4.37 2.09 -13.34
C GLY A 54 -4.02 2.78 -14.66
N PHE A 55 -4.87 3.67 -15.18
CA PHE A 55 -4.54 4.49 -16.35
C PHE A 55 -3.54 5.60 -16.00
N GLN A 56 -3.53 6.08 -14.75
CA GLN A 56 -2.57 7.08 -14.27
C GLN A 56 -2.04 6.72 -12.88
N ILE A 57 -0.84 6.17 -12.82
CA ILE A 57 -0.28 5.69 -11.55
C ILE A 57 0.31 6.86 -10.75
N GLY A 58 -0.14 7.04 -9.50
CA GLY A 58 0.55 7.83 -8.47
C GLY A 58 0.79 9.30 -8.80
N GLN A 59 -0.25 10.13 -8.78
CA GLN A 59 -0.11 11.56 -9.08
C GLN A 59 0.21 12.40 -7.84
N ARG A 60 1.49 12.73 -7.68
CA ARG A 60 1.89 13.73 -6.68
C ARG A 60 1.51 15.13 -7.16
N ARG A 61 0.46 15.72 -6.58
CA ARG A 61 0.00 17.07 -6.93
C ARG A 61 0.84 18.20 -6.34
N VAL A 62 1.61 17.91 -5.28
CA VAL A 62 2.48 18.89 -4.62
C VAL A 62 3.94 18.51 -4.84
N PRO A 63 4.73 19.32 -5.58
CA PRO A 63 6.12 18.99 -5.87
C PRO A 63 6.97 18.95 -4.60
N VAL A 64 7.89 17.98 -4.53
CA VAL A 64 8.92 17.94 -3.49
C VAL A 64 10.00 18.94 -3.85
N THR A 65 10.07 20.04 -3.12
CA THR A 65 11.08 21.09 -3.35
C THR A 65 12.24 21.01 -2.36
N LYS A 66 12.11 20.22 -1.29
CA LYS A 66 13.10 20.09 -0.22
C LYS A 66 13.19 18.65 0.27
N LYS A 67 14.41 18.22 0.61
CA LYS A 67 14.64 16.99 1.36
C LYS A 67 14.38 17.24 2.85
N PRO A 68 13.86 16.26 3.59
CA PRO A 68 13.68 16.39 5.03
C PRO A 68 15.03 16.47 5.75
N PRO A 69 15.12 17.20 6.88
CA PRO A 69 16.29 17.17 7.75
C PRO A 69 16.60 15.75 8.25
N ALA A 70 17.88 15.42 8.41
CA ALA A 70 18.32 14.08 8.82
C ALA A 70 17.86 13.71 10.25
N ASP A 71 17.63 14.69 11.11
CA ASP A 71 17.14 14.52 12.48
C ASP A 71 15.61 14.48 12.57
N LEU A 72 14.90 14.66 11.45
CA LEU A 72 13.45 14.52 11.34
C LEU A 72 13.10 13.03 11.12
N GLY A 73 13.14 12.28 12.21
CA GLY A 73 12.72 10.88 12.26
C GLY A 73 11.21 10.71 12.44
N VAL A 74 10.64 9.67 11.82
CA VAL A 74 9.22 9.31 11.92
C VAL A 74 9.06 7.89 12.48
N ILE A 75 8.14 7.70 13.41
CA ILE A 75 7.73 6.36 13.87
C ILE A 75 6.35 6.04 13.28
N VAL A 76 6.23 4.88 12.65
CA VAL A 76 4.97 4.31 12.16
C VAL A 76 4.57 3.17 13.09
N ILE A 77 3.31 3.16 13.52
CA ILE A 77 2.80 2.16 14.46
C ILE A 77 1.82 1.24 13.72
N GLY A 78 2.21 -0.03 13.54
CA GLY A 78 1.49 -1.05 12.78
C GLY A 78 2.06 -1.25 11.38
N ALA A 79 2.19 -2.51 10.96
CA ALA A 79 2.63 -2.92 9.62
C ALA A 79 1.49 -3.55 8.80
N GLY A 80 0.26 -3.06 9.01
CA GLY A 80 -0.87 -3.27 8.10
C GLY A 80 -0.79 -2.38 6.86
N MET A 81 -1.84 -2.39 6.04
CA MET A 81 -1.87 -1.67 4.75
C MET A 81 -1.56 -0.16 4.89
N ILE A 82 -2.08 0.50 5.92
CA ILE A 82 -1.82 1.92 6.15
C ILE A 82 -0.34 2.16 6.53
N GLY A 83 0.21 1.32 7.39
CA GLY A 83 1.58 1.43 7.86
C GLY A 83 2.62 1.18 6.75
N LEU A 84 2.39 0.18 5.91
CA LEU A 84 3.26 -0.10 4.77
C LEU A 84 3.20 1.04 3.74
N ASN A 85 2.01 1.58 3.44
CA ASN A 85 1.90 2.76 2.57
C ASN A 85 2.68 3.95 3.15
N ALA A 86 2.50 4.25 4.45
CA ALA A 86 3.24 5.31 5.12
C ALA A 86 4.75 5.12 5.01
N ALA A 87 5.25 3.90 5.27
CA ALA A 87 6.66 3.55 5.13
C ALA A 87 7.20 3.79 3.71
N ILE A 88 6.46 3.34 2.68
CA ILE A 88 6.82 3.56 1.28
C ILE A 88 6.92 5.06 0.98
N LYS A 89 5.90 5.85 1.36
CA LYS A 89 5.87 7.29 1.06
C LYS A 89 6.89 8.09 1.85
N LEU A 90 7.23 7.66 3.07
CA LEU A 90 8.34 8.23 3.83
C LEU A 90 9.68 7.95 3.15
N GLY A 91 9.91 6.71 2.71
CA GLY A 91 11.10 6.31 1.98
C GLY A 91 11.28 7.05 0.66
N GLU A 92 10.24 7.11 -0.18
CA GLU A 92 10.22 7.88 -1.44
C GLU A 92 10.52 9.37 -1.22
N ALA A 93 10.06 9.94 -0.11
CA ALA A 93 10.30 11.34 0.24
C ALA A 93 11.63 11.57 0.98
N GLY A 94 12.39 10.51 1.28
CA GLY A 94 13.72 10.58 1.90
C GLY A 94 13.73 10.80 3.41
N PHE A 95 12.64 10.50 4.12
CA PHE A 95 12.58 10.57 5.58
C PHE A 95 13.29 9.37 6.22
N GLY A 96 13.93 9.59 7.37
CA GLY A 96 14.30 8.49 8.26
C GLY A 96 13.06 8.00 9.01
N TYR A 97 12.80 6.70 9.00
CA TYR A 97 11.62 6.14 9.68
C TYR A 97 11.86 4.75 10.25
N ARG A 98 11.04 4.38 11.24
CA ARG A 98 10.93 3.02 11.79
C ARG A 98 9.47 2.64 11.93
N VAL A 99 9.16 1.38 11.65
CA VAL A 99 7.83 0.80 11.79
C VAL A 99 7.88 -0.21 12.93
N PHE A 100 6.92 -0.16 13.85
CA PHE A 100 6.78 -1.17 14.90
C PHE A 100 5.49 -1.96 14.69
N GLU A 101 5.59 -3.28 14.65
CA GLU A 101 4.45 -4.19 14.55
C GLU A 101 4.45 -5.13 15.75
N SER A 102 3.30 -5.23 16.40
CA SER A 102 3.09 -6.07 17.57
C SER A 102 3.18 -7.56 17.27
N ARG A 103 2.86 -7.97 16.04
CA ARG A 103 2.84 -9.36 15.58
C ARG A 103 4.17 -9.79 14.99
N ASP A 104 4.35 -11.09 14.88
CA ASP A 104 5.46 -11.77 14.21
C ASP A 104 5.41 -11.67 12.69
N ASP A 105 4.40 -11.01 12.13
CA ASP A 105 4.23 -10.80 10.71
C ASP A 105 3.56 -9.45 10.40
N ILE A 106 3.78 -8.94 9.18
CA ILE A 106 3.09 -7.80 8.61
C ILE A 106 1.65 -8.18 8.23
N GLY A 107 0.92 -7.30 7.55
CA GLY A 107 -0.40 -7.66 6.99
C GLY A 107 -1.59 -7.17 7.80
N GLY A 108 -1.41 -6.94 9.10
CA GLY A 108 -2.45 -6.43 10.00
C GLY A 108 -3.68 -7.35 10.02
N THR A 109 -4.80 -6.88 9.46
CA THR A 109 -6.05 -7.66 9.34
C THR A 109 -5.81 -9.02 8.68
N TRP A 110 -4.94 -9.09 7.67
CA TRP A 110 -4.79 -10.28 6.83
C TRP A 110 -3.88 -11.35 7.45
N SER A 111 -2.94 -10.98 8.32
CA SER A 111 -2.20 -11.96 9.13
C SER A 111 -2.97 -12.41 10.37
N ARG A 112 -3.96 -11.64 10.82
CA ARG A 112 -4.80 -11.99 11.98
C ARG A 112 -5.98 -12.89 11.62
N ASN A 113 -6.66 -12.62 10.51
CA ASN A 113 -7.94 -13.24 10.19
C ASN A 113 -7.75 -14.44 9.25
N VAL A 114 -7.39 -15.59 9.84
CA VAL A 114 -7.10 -16.85 9.12
C VAL A 114 -8.26 -17.85 9.15
N TYR A 115 -9.49 -17.40 9.42
CA TYR A 115 -10.65 -18.28 9.41
C TYR A 115 -11.00 -18.72 7.98
N PRO A 116 -11.58 -19.93 7.79
CA PRO A 116 -11.96 -20.41 6.47
C PRO A 116 -12.91 -19.46 5.75
N GLY A 117 -12.56 -19.05 4.53
CA GLY A 117 -13.36 -18.14 3.72
C GLY A 117 -13.08 -16.65 3.95
N ALA A 118 -12.10 -16.28 4.77
CA ALA A 118 -11.62 -14.91 4.84
C ALA A 118 -11.19 -14.40 3.44
N ALA A 119 -11.76 -13.28 3.01
CA ALA A 119 -11.56 -12.68 1.70
C ALA A 119 -11.86 -11.18 1.76
N VAL A 120 -11.40 -10.45 0.75
CA VAL A 120 -11.78 -9.04 0.56
C VAL A 120 -13.23 -8.94 0.09
N ASP A 121 -13.94 -7.89 0.49
CA ASP A 121 -15.29 -7.55 0.01
C ASP A 121 -15.28 -6.53 -1.15
N THR A 122 -14.13 -5.91 -1.36
CA THR A 122 -13.89 -4.88 -2.37
C THR A 122 -13.18 -5.52 -3.56
N PRO A 123 -13.56 -5.21 -4.81
CA PRO A 123 -12.90 -5.79 -5.97
C PRO A 123 -11.39 -5.56 -5.95
N SER A 124 -10.62 -6.58 -6.33
CA SER A 124 -9.16 -6.63 -6.21
C SER A 124 -8.44 -5.44 -6.86
N HIS A 125 -8.94 -4.96 -8.00
CA HIS A 125 -8.39 -3.79 -8.69
C HIS A 125 -8.52 -2.49 -7.88
N TYR A 126 -9.47 -2.40 -6.94
CA TYR A 126 -9.65 -1.26 -6.04
C TYR A 126 -9.01 -1.49 -4.67
N TYR A 127 -9.01 -2.74 -4.19
CA TYR A 127 -8.37 -3.11 -2.94
C TYR A 127 -6.92 -3.52 -3.20
N SER A 128 -6.12 -2.57 -3.65
CA SER A 128 -4.67 -2.64 -3.88
C SER A 128 -4.12 -1.22 -3.72
N TYR A 129 -2.81 -1.04 -3.54
CA TYR A 129 -2.25 0.30 -3.68
C TYR A 129 -2.38 0.76 -5.13
N SER A 130 -2.85 2.00 -5.35
CA SER A 130 -2.97 2.57 -6.70
C SER A 130 -1.63 2.60 -7.46
N PHE A 131 -0.52 2.58 -6.73
CA PHE A 131 0.84 2.54 -7.26
C PHE A 131 1.46 1.14 -7.33
N GLU A 132 0.77 0.10 -6.82
CA GLU A 132 1.18 -1.30 -6.90
C GLU A 132 -0.03 -2.19 -7.18
N LEU A 133 -0.58 -2.07 -8.38
CA LEU A 133 -1.65 -2.97 -8.83
C LEU A 133 -1.08 -4.36 -9.09
N ASN A 134 -1.82 -5.40 -8.71
CA ASN A 134 -1.48 -6.78 -9.03
C ASN A 134 -2.38 -7.30 -10.17
N PRO A 135 -1.84 -7.57 -11.37
CA PRO A 135 -2.61 -8.11 -12.49
C PRO A 135 -2.91 -9.61 -12.33
N ASP A 136 -2.22 -10.29 -11.41
CA ASP A 136 -2.23 -11.75 -11.26
C ASP A 136 -3.17 -12.24 -10.14
N TRP A 137 -4.08 -11.38 -9.65
CA TRP A 137 -5.14 -11.80 -8.74
C TRP A 137 -5.92 -12.99 -9.33
N SER A 138 -5.99 -14.08 -8.57
CA SER A 138 -6.64 -15.34 -8.96
C SER A 138 -8.16 -15.23 -9.09
N ARG A 139 -8.75 -14.20 -8.47
CA ARG A 139 -10.20 -13.98 -8.36
C ARG A 139 -10.51 -12.50 -8.20
N TYR A 140 -11.76 -12.14 -8.48
CA TYR A 140 -12.25 -10.76 -8.35
C TYR A 140 -12.25 -10.27 -6.89
N TYR A 141 -12.40 -11.19 -5.93
CA TYR A 141 -12.35 -10.95 -4.48
C TYR A 141 -11.31 -11.86 -3.81
N PRO A 142 -10.01 -11.49 -3.82
CA PRO A 142 -8.90 -12.25 -3.27
C PRO A 142 -9.14 -12.82 -1.88
N THR A 143 -8.56 -13.99 -1.60
CA THR A 143 -8.59 -14.54 -0.24
C THR A 143 -7.65 -13.77 0.68
N GLY A 144 -7.85 -13.93 1.99
CA GLY A 144 -6.93 -13.39 2.98
C GLY A 144 -5.47 -13.81 2.76
N PRO A 145 -5.16 -15.11 2.56
CA PRO A 145 -3.80 -15.56 2.25
C PRO A 145 -3.21 -14.92 0.99
N GLU A 146 -3.98 -14.90 -0.10
CA GLU A 146 -3.53 -14.29 -1.37
C GLU A 146 -3.25 -12.79 -1.21
N TYR A 147 -4.07 -12.11 -0.41
CA TYR A 147 -3.88 -10.70 -0.12
C TYR A 147 -2.68 -10.44 0.80
N LEU A 148 -2.44 -11.33 1.77
CA LEU A 148 -1.26 -11.28 2.61
C LEU A 148 0.02 -11.46 1.76
N ASP A 149 0.03 -12.41 0.82
CA ASP A 149 1.12 -12.63 -0.13
C ASP A 149 1.42 -11.36 -0.96
N TYR A 150 0.37 -10.66 -1.41
CA TYR A 150 0.53 -9.35 -2.06
C TYR A 150 1.22 -8.32 -1.15
N MET A 151 0.83 -8.25 0.13
CA MET A 151 1.47 -7.32 1.08
C MET A 151 2.94 -7.66 1.33
N HIS A 152 3.30 -8.94 1.39
CA HIS A 152 4.68 -9.40 1.43
C HIS A 152 5.46 -8.97 0.20
N ALA A 153 4.94 -9.23 -1.00
CA ALA A 153 5.58 -8.86 -2.25
C ALA A 153 5.82 -7.33 -2.33
N VAL A 154 4.87 -6.52 -1.85
CA VAL A 154 5.05 -5.07 -1.76
C VAL A 154 6.13 -4.71 -0.74
N ALA A 155 6.12 -5.29 0.46
CA ALA A 155 7.12 -5.00 1.49
C ALA A 155 8.55 -5.36 1.04
N GLU A 156 8.71 -6.47 0.30
CA GLU A 156 9.98 -6.88 -0.31
C GLU A 156 10.41 -5.92 -1.43
N LYS A 157 9.50 -5.60 -2.36
CA LYS A 157 9.80 -4.70 -3.50
C LYS A 157 10.34 -3.34 -3.06
N TYR A 158 9.82 -2.82 -1.95
CA TYR A 158 10.22 -1.53 -1.40
C TYR A 158 11.28 -1.64 -0.29
N ASP A 159 11.81 -2.84 -0.04
CA ASP A 159 12.84 -3.11 0.97
C ASP A 159 12.46 -2.54 2.35
N LEU A 160 11.20 -2.77 2.76
CA LEU A 160 10.63 -2.18 3.97
C LEU A 160 11.09 -2.90 5.24
N TYR A 161 11.37 -4.21 5.15
CA TYR A 161 11.71 -5.04 6.30
C TYR A 161 12.89 -4.53 7.13
N LYS A 162 13.89 -3.88 6.50
CA LYS A 162 15.01 -3.27 7.22
C LYS A 162 14.61 -2.20 8.23
N ASN A 163 13.44 -1.60 8.05
CA ASN A 163 12.89 -0.55 8.90
C ASN A 163 11.70 -1.03 9.75
N ILE A 164 11.28 -2.29 9.61
CA ILE A 164 10.17 -2.88 10.37
C ILE A 164 10.74 -3.73 11.50
N GLU A 165 10.33 -3.42 12.74
CA GLU A 165 10.60 -4.25 13.91
C GLU A 165 9.31 -4.98 14.28
N LEU A 166 9.26 -6.26 13.92
CA LEU A 166 8.18 -7.19 14.26
C LEU A 166 8.23 -7.58 15.75
N SER A 167 7.17 -8.22 16.22
CA SER A 167 7.00 -8.70 17.60
C SER A 167 7.29 -7.64 18.66
N THR A 168 6.97 -6.39 18.34
CA THR A 168 7.32 -5.19 19.10
C THR A 168 6.11 -4.28 19.20
N ALA A 169 5.41 -4.35 20.32
CA ALA A 169 4.21 -3.56 20.57
C ALA A 169 4.57 -2.17 21.07
N VAL A 170 4.04 -1.11 20.45
CA VAL A 170 4.09 0.24 21.04
C VAL A 170 3.11 0.30 22.21
N VAL A 171 3.59 0.68 23.39
CA VAL A 171 2.79 0.72 24.63
C VAL A 171 2.42 2.13 25.05
N THR A 172 3.27 3.13 24.78
CA THR A 172 2.97 4.54 25.01
C THR A 172 3.61 5.41 23.92
N ALA A 173 2.98 6.56 23.66
CA ALA A 173 3.52 7.63 22.84
C ALA A 173 3.17 8.96 23.50
N GLU A 174 4.18 9.67 23.99
CA GLU A 174 4.01 10.90 24.76
C GLU A 174 4.77 12.05 24.08
N TRP A 175 4.10 13.18 23.90
CA TRP A 175 4.72 14.38 23.36
C TRP A 175 5.53 15.09 24.45
N ASP A 176 6.78 15.41 24.14
CA ASP A 176 7.66 16.22 24.99
C ASP A 176 7.69 17.64 24.43
N GLU A 177 7.00 18.56 25.12
CA GLU A 177 6.90 19.97 24.71
C GLU A 177 8.24 20.69 24.70
N ALA A 178 9.17 20.36 25.60
CA ALA A 178 10.45 21.05 25.66
C ALA A 178 11.35 20.63 24.49
N ALA A 179 11.34 19.35 24.14
CA ALA A 179 12.15 18.81 23.06
C ALA A 179 11.48 18.87 21.68
N GLN A 180 10.17 19.14 21.63
CA GLN A 180 9.34 19.07 20.42
C GLN A 180 9.47 17.71 19.72
N LYS A 181 9.42 16.63 20.51
CA LYS A 181 9.57 15.25 20.02
C LYS A 181 8.60 14.30 20.73
N TRP A 182 8.19 13.26 20.02
CA TRP A 182 7.52 12.11 20.58
C TRP A 182 8.51 11.21 21.30
N THR A 183 8.13 10.74 22.48
CA THR A 183 8.75 9.60 23.17
C THR A 183 7.85 8.39 23.01
N VAL A 184 8.30 7.40 22.27
CA VAL A 184 7.56 6.17 22.02
C VAL A 184 8.21 5.04 22.81
N VAL A 185 7.44 4.37 23.67
CA VAL A 185 7.89 3.19 24.39
C VAL A 185 7.36 1.96 23.68
N THR A 186 8.25 1.02 23.38
CA THR A 186 7.89 -0.28 22.80
C THR A 186 8.09 -1.38 23.82
N ARG A 187 7.44 -2.53 23.64
CA ARG A 187 7.64 -3.76 24.39
C ARG A 187 7.93 -4.91 23.43
N ARG A 188 9.08 -5.54 23.59
CA ARG A 188 9.52 -6.71 22.82
C ARG A 188 9.07 -8.01 23.49
N THR A 189 9.24 -9.12 22.79
CA THR A 189 8.91 -10.48 23.29
C THR A 189 9.77 -10.92 24.48
N ASP A 190 10.99 -10.39 24.62
CA ASP A 190 11.86 -10.60 25.78
C ASP A 190 11.45 -9.79 27.02
N GLY A 191 10.38 -8.99 26.93
CA GLY A 191 9.89 -8.13 27.99
C GLY A 191 10.61 -6.78 28.10
N SER A 192 11.65 -6.53 27.30
CA SER A 192 12.36 -5.25 27.30
C SER A 192 11.48 -4.12 26.79
N THR A 193 11.67 -2.92 27.37
CA THR A 193 10.86 -1.73 27.08
C THR A 193 11.66 -0.53 26.59
N PRO A 194 12.31 -0.60 25.41
CA PRO A 194 13.14 0.50 24.93
C PRO A 194 12.30 1.75 24.60
N ARG A 195 12.95 2.92 24.77
CA ARG A 195 12.39 4.24 24.46
C ARG A 195 12.98 4.75 23.15
N HIS A 196 12.14 5.28 22.27
CA HIS A 196 12.51 5.85 20.99
C HIS A 196 12.07 7.30 20.92
N ARG A 197 12.80 8.13 20.17
CA ARG A 197 12.48 9.55 19.97
C ARG A 197 12.26 9.82 18.48
N ALA A 198 11.21 10.54 18.16
CA ALA A 198 10.87 10.90 16.78
C ALA A 198 10.22 12.28 16.72
N SER A 199 10.37 12.95 15.58
CA SER A 199 9.72 14.26 15.35
C SER A 199 8.24 14.09 15.01
N ALA A 200 7.84 12.94 14.47
CA ALA A 200 6.44 12.61 14.20
C ALA A 200 6.14 11.13 14.50
N ALA A 201 4.88 10.85 14.82
CA ALA A 201 4.33 9.52 14.95
C ALA A 201 3.11 9.38 14.02
N ILE A 202 3.04 8.28 13.26
CA ILE A 202 1.92 7.94 12.38
C ILE A 202 1.27 6.67 12.92
N THR A 203 -0.02 6.73 13.19
CA THR A 203 -0.81 5.57 13.60
C THR A 203 -1.33 4.82 12.37
N GLY A 204 -1.01 3.53 12.28
CA GLY A 204 -1.42 2.62 11.21
C GLY A 204 -1.89 1.26 11.75
N PHE A 205 -2.26 1.17 13.03
CA PHE A 205 -2.63 -0.08 13.71
C PHE A 205 -4.07 -0.55 13.44
N GLY A 206 -4.80 0.15 12.55
CA GLY A 206 -6.16 -0.22 12.14
C GLY A 206 -7.25 0.17 13.14
N PHE A 207 -8.48 -0.26 12.84
CA PHE A 207 -9.65 -0.16 13.71
C PHE A 207 -9.98 -1.53 14.32
#